data_AF-A3ZP61-F1
#
_entry.id   AF-A3ZP61-F1
#
_cell.length_a   1.000
_cell.length_b   1.000
_cell.length_c   1.000
_cell.angle_alpha   90.00
_cell.angle_beta   90.00
_cell.angle_gamma   90.00
#
_symmetry.space_group_name_H-M   'P 1'
#
loop_
_entity.id
_entity.type
_entity.pdbx_description
1 polymer ?
#
loop_
_entity_poly.entity_id
_entity_poly.type
_entity_poly.pdbx_seq_one_letter_code
_entity_poly.pdbx_strand_id
1 'polypeptide(L)'
;MGERPGASKKNYVPEEIEFLTKPQLALKLIDQSAEQGVEVKAWTFDENYGRDGKFLDGLDERKLTFVGEVPPKFHVWLSKPNLRQKPARNKVGR
;
A
#
# COMPACT_ATOMS: atom_id res chain seq x y z
N MET A 1 -27.32 -27.59 -6.26
CA MET A 1 -27.59 -26.26 -6.85
C MET A 1 -27.11 -25.25 -5.82
N GLY A 2 -25.84 -24.88 -5.80
CA GLY A 2 -25.07 -24.25 -6.87
C GLY A 2 -24.83 -22.83 -6.39
N GLU A 3 -23.58 -22.53 -6.02
CA GLU A 3 -23.13 -21.21 -5.55
C GLU A 3 -23.61 -20.09 -6.48
N ARG A 4 -23.66 -18.86 -5.97
CA ARG A 4 -23.91 -17.67 -6.78
C ARG A 4 -22.55 -16.99 -7.07
N PRO A 5 -21.86 -17.26 -8.20
CA PRO A 5 -20.74 -16.44 -8.62
C PRO A 5 -21.32 -15.31 -9.47
N GLY A 6 -21.54 -14.16 -8.83
CA GLY A 6 -22.16 -12.99 -9.44
C GLY A 6 -21.15 -11.90 -9.78
N ALA A 7 -20.04 -12.21 -10.45
CA ALA A 7 -19.29 -11.18 -11.17
C ALA A 7 -19.93 -10.99 -12.55
N SER A 8 -20.33 -9.76 -12.86
CA SER A 8 -21.25 -9.46 -13.97
C SER A 8 -20.60 -9.60 -15.35
N LYS A 9 -21.22 -10.40 -16.22
CA LYS A 9 -21.01 -10.55 -17.68
C LYS A 9 -20.99 -9.27 -18.53
N LYS A 10 -21.13 -8.07 -17.94
CA LYS A 10 -21.34 -6.81 -18.67
C LYS A 10 -20.06 -6.01 -18.96
N ASN A 11 -18.93 -6.34 -18.31
CA ASN A 11 -17.75 -5.46 -18.33
C ASN A 11 -16.48 -6.06 -18.95
N TYR A 12 -16.54 -7.21 -19.64
CA TYR A 12 -15.37 -7.85 -20.29
C TYR A 12 -14.11 -7.93 -19.41
N VAL A 13 -14.27 -8.01 -18.09
CA VAL A 13 -13.17 -8.19 -17.15
C VAL A 13 -12.94 -9.70 -17.02
N PRO A 14 -11.74 -10.21 -17.32
CA PRO A 14 -11.41 -11.61 -17.11
C PRO A 14 -11.59 -12.05 -15.65
N GLU A 15 -12.04 -13.28 -15.43
CA GLU A 15 -12.33 -13.82 -14.08
C GLU A 15 -11.06 -13.99 -13.24
N GLU A 16 -9.90 -14.12 -13.88
CA GLU A 16 -8.58 -14.23 -13.27
C GLU A 16 -8.04 -12.92 -12.70
N ILE A 17 -8.70 -11.78 -12.95
CA ILE A 17 -8.24 -10.49 -12.43
C ILE A 17 -8.68 -10.33 -10.98
N GLU A 18 -7.71 -10.35 -10.08
CA GLU A 18 -7.91 -9.97 -8.68
C GLU A 18 -8.09 -8.45 -8.54
N PHE A 19 -9.01 -8.06 -7.68
CA PHE A 19 -9.21 -6.65 -7.34
C PHE A 19 -8.02 -6.14 -6.52
N LEU A 20 -7.45 -5.02 -6.98
CA LEU A 20 -6.43 -4.27 -6.25
C LEU A 20 -6.95 -2.87 -5.93
N THR A 21 -6.70 -2.40 -4.71
CA THR A 21 -6.90 -0.99 -4.38
C THR A 21 -5.92 -0.12 -5.17
N LYS A 22 -6.21 1.18 -5.27
CA LYS A 22 -5.29 2.12 -5.96
C LYS A 22 -3.86 2.08 -5.40
N PRO A 23 -3.62 2.06 -4.07
CA PRO A 23 -2.27 1.90 -3.53
C PRO A 23 -1.61 0.56 -3.88
N GLN A 24 -2.34 -0.55 -3.82
CA GLN A 24 -1.83 -1.87 -4.18
C GLN A 24 -1.43 -1.93 -5.66
N LEU A 25 -2.29 -1.39 -6.53
CA LEU A 25 -2.01 -1.31 -7.96
C LEU A 25 -0.81 -0.41 -8.24
N ALA A 26 -0.66 0.72 -7.54
CA ALA A 26 0.49 1.61 -7.70
C ALA A 26 1.81 0.94 -7.33
N LEU A 27 1.88 0.20 -6.22
CA LEU A 27 3.07 -0.57 -5.85
C LEU A 27 3.40 -1.62 -6.92
N LYS A 28 2.39 -2.32 -7.45
CA LYS A 28 2.58 -3.28 -8.55
C LYS A 28 3.13 -2.61 -9.81
N LEU A 29 2.62 -1.43 -10.18
CA LEU A 29 3.11 -0.68 -11.34
C LEU A 29 4.55 -0.20 -11.16
N ILE A 30 4.93 0.17 -9.94
CA ILE A 30 6.32 0.52 -9.61
C ILE A 30 7.24 -0.69 -9.80
N ASP A 31 6.85 -1.86 -9.27
CA ASP A 31 7.62 -3.10 -9.42
C ASP A 31 7.79 -3.46 -10.91
N GLN A 32 6.71 -3.42 -11.68
CA GLN A 32 6.74 -3.67 -13.12
C GLN A 32 7.61 -2.67 -13.89
N SER A 33 7.57 -1.39 -13.50
CA SER A 33 8.40 -0.36 -14.13
C SER A 33 9.88 -0.61 -13.88
N ALA A 34 10.23 -1.00 -12.65
CA ALA A 34 11.61 -1.36 -12.29
C ALA A 34 12.08 -2.61 -13.06
N GLU A 35 11.25 -3.64 -13.19
CA GLU A 35 11.54 -4.83 -14.01
C GLU A 35 11.76 -4.49 -15.49
N GLN A 36 11.08 -3.46 -15.99
CA GLN A 36 11.25 -2.93 -17.35
C GLN A 36 12.47 -2.00 -17.50
N GLY A 37 13.25 -1.81 -16.45
CA GLY A 37 14.46 -0.98 -16.46
C GLY A 37 14.20 0.52 -16.33
N VAL A 38 13.03 0.93 -15.86
CA VAL A 38 12.75 2.33 -15.56
C VAL A 38 13.51 2.77 -14.32
N GLU A 39 14.50 3.64 -14.52
CA GLU A 39 15.27 4.24 -13.43
C GLU A 39 14.82 5.68 -13.19
N VAL A 40 14.54 6.00 -11.93
CA VAL A 40 14.15 7.35 -11.51
C VAL A 40 14.96 7.78 -10.30
N LYS A 41 15.17 9.10 -10.17
CA LYS A 41 15.79 9.66 -8.95
C LYS A 41 14.84 9.61 -7.75
N ALA A 42 13.55 9.79 -7.99
CA ALA A 42 12.50 9.70 -6.98
C ALA A 42 11.15 9.43 -7.65
N TRP A 43 10.31 8.65 -6.99
CA TRP A 43 8.89 8.52 -7.34
C TRP A 43 8.08 9.67 -6.76
N THR A 44 7.05 10.11 -7.48
CA THR A 44 6.15 11.19 -7.03
C THR A 44 4.69 10.77 -7.06
N PHE A 45 3.88 11.26 -6.12
CA PHE A 45 2.47 10.91 -6.00
C PHE A 45 1.65 11.98 -5.28
N ASP A 46 0.34 11.95 -5.48
CA ASP A 46 -0.63 12.87 -4.89
C ASP A 46 -0.97 12.57 -3.42
N GLU A 47 -1.68 13.51 -2.78
CA GLU A 47 -2.08 13.45 -1.36
C GLU A 47 -2.82 12.16 -0.96
N ASN A 48 -3.60 11.55 -1.87
CA ASN A 48 -4.34 10.33 -1.56
C ASN A 48 -3.44 9.13 -1.32
N TYR A 49 -2.26 9.11 -1.96
CA TYR A 49 -1.22 8.12 -1.70
C TYR A 49 -0.40 8.49 -0.46
N GLY A 50 -0.06 9.76 -0.29
CA GLY A 50 0.75 10.21 0.85
C GLY A 50 0.06 10.12 2.21
N ARG A 51 -1.28 10.03 2.26
CA ARG A 51 -2.02 9.75 3.50
C ARG A 51 -2.13 8.26 3.84
N ASP A 52 -1.81 7.36 2.91
CA ASP A 52 -1.94 5.91 3.12
C ASP A 52 -0.64 5.35 3.70
N GLY A 53 -0.65 5.07 5.01
CA GLY A 53 0.54 4.54 5.70
C GLY A 53 1.04 3.21 5.13
N LYS A 54 0.15 2.33 4.66
CA LYS A 54 0.57 1.03 4.09
C LYS A 54 1.24 1.20 2.73
N PHE A 55 0.81 2.21 1.97
CA PHE A 55 1.49 2.57 0.73
C PHE A 55 2.91 3.04 1.00
N LEU A 56 3.07 3.96 1.95
CA LEU A 56 4.38 4.48 2.34
C LEU A 56 5.30 3.38 2.89
N ASP A 57 4.77 2.51 3.76
CA ASP A 57 5.50 1.32 4.25
C ASP A 57 5.94 0.43 3.07
N GLY A 58 5.07 0.22 2.08
CA GLY A 58 5.38 -0.55 0.88
C GLY A 58 6.48 0.07 0.00
N LEU A 59 6.61 1.39 -0.02
CA LEU A 59 7.73 2.08 -0.69
C LEU A 59 9.04 1.92 0.10
N ASP A 60 8.98 2.01 1.43
CA ASP A 60 10.13 1.84 2.33
C ASP A 60 10.69 0.40 2.30
N GLU A 61 9.81 -0.60 2.27
CA GLU A 61 10.18 -2.02 2.10
C GLU A 61 10.96 -2.26 0.81
N ARG A 62 10.62 -1.53 -0.26
CA ARG A 62 11.31 -1.55 -1.56
C ARG A 62 12.56 -0.66 -1.60
N LYS A 63 12.84 0.07 -0.53
CA LYS A 63 13.95 1.04 -0.40
C LYS A 63 13.93 2.10 -1.51
N LEU A 64 12.74 2.52 -1.92
CA LEU A 64 12.58 3.49 -2.99
C LEU A 64 12.70 4.91 -2.45
N THR A 65 13.38 5.76 -3.21
CA THR A 65 13.37 7.21 -2.95
C THR A 65 12.09 7.81 -3.52
N PHE A 66 11.40 8.65 -2.74
CA PHE A 66 10.18 9.30 -3.19
C PHE A 66 9.99 10.70 -2.59
N VAL A 67 9.21 11.52 -3.30
CA VAL A 67 8.73 12.83 -2.86
C VAL A 67 7.25 12.90 -3.19
N GLY A 68 6.39 13.03 -2.19
CA GLY A 68 4.95 13.00 -2.39
C GLY A 68 4.22 14.09 -1.62
N GLU A 69 3.01 14.39 -2.08
CA GLU A 69 2.10 15.28 -1.37
C GLU A 69 1.50 14.58 -0.14
N VAL A 70 1.24 15.34 0.92
CA VAL A 70 0.62 14.86 2.15
C VAL A 70 -0.48 15.82 2.59
N PRO A 71 -1.49 15.33 3.35
CA PRO A 71 -2.56 16.20 3.82
C PRO A 71 -2.02 17.30 4.74
N PRO A 72 -2.66 18.48 4.81
CA PRO A 72 -2.25 19.56 5.73
C PRO A 72 -2.20 19.14 7.21
N LYS A 73 -2.95 18.09 7.58
CA LYS A 73 -3.00 17.51 8.93
C LYS A 73 -2.14 16.24 9.08
N PHE A 74 -1.14 16.05 8.21
CA PHE A 74 -0.21 14.94 8.30
C PHE A 74 0.76 15.15 9.47
N HIS A 75 0.97 14.11 10.28
CA HIS A 75 1.84 14.16 11.45
C HIS A 75 3.03 13.24 11.26
N VAL A 76 4.22 13.73 11.58
CA VAL A 76 5.47 12.99 11.46
C VAL A 76 6.25 13.02 12.76
N TRP A 77 7.09 12.01 12.95
CA TRP A 77 8.10 12.01 14.00
C TRP A 77 9.37 12.67 13.46
N LEU A 78 9.77 13.81 14.02
CA LEU A 78 11.03 14.49 13.65
C LEU A 78 12.28 13.74 14.15
N SER A 79 12.09 12.84 15.11
CA SER A 79 13.09 11.95 15.68
C SER A 79 12.49 10.58 15.92
N LYS A 80 13.29 9.51 15.85
CA LYS A 80 12.81 8.15 16.09
C LYS A 80 12.05 8.06 17.44
N PRO A 81 10.75 7.70 17.45
CA PRO A 81 9.97 7.68 18.66
C PRO A 81 10.38 6.51 19.55
N ASN A 82 10.37 6.73 20.86
CA ASN A 82 10.50 5.65 21.85
C ASN A 82 9.16 4.93 21.99
N LEU A 83 8.97 3.88 21.20
CA LEU A 83 7.75 3.07 21.24
C LEU A 83 7.73 2.21 22.51
N ARG A 84 6.71 2.40 23.35
CA ARG A 84 6.45 1.48 24.46
C ARG A 84 5.97 0.14 23.89
N GLN A 85 6.70 -0.93 24.14
CA GLN A 85 6.22 -2.28 23.81
C GLN A 85 4.96 -2.57 24.62
N LYS A 86 3.89 -3.07 23.96
CA LYS A 86 2.72 -3.57 24.68
C LYS A 86 3.16 -4.71 25.59
N PRO A 87 2.71 -4.76 26.85
CA PRO A 87 3.00 -5.90 27.72
C PRO A 87 2.51 -7.18 27.04
N ALA A 88 3.28 -8.26 27.17
CA ALA A 88 2.91 -9.56 26.63
C ALA A 88 1.49 -9.91 27.11
N ARG A 89 0.62 -10.32 26.19
CA ARG A 89 -0.74 -10.75 26.52
C ARG A 89 -0.62 -12.00 27.39
N ASN A 90 -0.88 -11.87 28.68
CA ASN A 90 -0.92 -13.01 29.61
C ASN A 90 -1.94 -14.03 29.09
N LYS A 91 -1.49 -15.25 28.77
CA LYS A 91 -2.38 -16.40 28.52
C LYS A 91 -2.87 -16.95 29.86
N VAL A 92 -3.84 -16.32 30.51
CA VAL A 92 -4.64 -17.01 31.55
C VAL A 92 -6.06 -16.45 31.57
N GLY A 93 -7.01 -17.31 31.25
CA GLY A 93 -8.44 -17.17 31.53
C GLY A 93 -9.01 -18.58 31.56
N ARG A 94 -9.42 -19.00 32.75
CA ARG A 94 -9.85 -20.35 33.17
C ARG A 94 -11.03 -20.90 32.36
#